data_AF-A0AAJ6Y8D1-F1
#
_entry.id   AF-A0AAJ6Y8D1-F1
#
_cell.length_a   1.000
_cell.length_b   1.000
_cell.length_c   1.000
_cell.angle_alpha   90.00
_cell.angle_beta   90.00
_cell.angle_gamma   90.00
#
_symmetry.space_group_name_H-M   'P 1'
#
loop_
_entity.id
_entity.type
_entity.pdbx_description
1 polymer ?
#
loop_
_entity_poly.entity_id
_entity_poly.type
_entity_poly.pdbx_seq_one_letter_code
_entity_poly.pdbx_strand_id
1 'polypeptide(L)'
;MADLEKKAKEAFIDDHFELAVDLYTQAIALNPTNPDLFADRAQANIKLNNFTEAVADASRAIALDASLAKAYLRKSIACMKLEEYQTAKAALGAGASLAPGEPRFTNLIKECDECIAKETGELKNHAADAPVNTVSIKDVEPEDTSSQAPMVIPSKPKYRHEFYQKPEEVVVTIFAKGIPADSVTVDFGEQILSVRIEVPGEDGYHFQTRLFGKIIPDKCKYDILSTKVEFRLAKAELGLHWASLEYNKQTAVVQRIAVSSEIVQKPTYSSSKPKRVDWDKLEAQVKKEEKEEKLDGDAALNKFFREIYQDADEDTRRAMKKSFVESNGTVLSTNWKEVGTKKVEGSPPDGMEMRKWEY
;
A
#
# COMPACT_ATOMS: atom_id res chain seq x y z
N MET A 1 -29.07 14.37 7.67
CA MET A 1 -27.96 14.73 8.58
C MET A 1 -27.88 13.71 9.72
N ALA A 2 -28.84 13.70 10.66
CA ALA A 2 -28.87 12.74 11.78
C ALA A 2 -28.96 11.25 11.38
N ASP A 3 -29.57 10.95 10.23
CA ASP A 3 -29.74 9.56 9.75
C ASP A 3 -28.41 8.88 9.37
N LEU A 4 -27.47 9.62 8.76
CA LEU A 4 -26.15 9.06 8.39
C LEU A 4 -25.26 8.83 9.61
N GLU A 5 -25.28 9.76 10.58
CA GLU A 5 -24.55 9.60 11.84
C GLU A 5 -25.06 8.37 12.61
N LYS A 6 -26.38 8.20 12.68
CA LYS A 6 -26.99 7.04 13.35
C LYS A 6 -26.58 5.73 12.66
N LYS A 7 -26.68 5.67 11.33
CA LYS A 7 -26.24 4.50 10.54
C LYS A 7 -24.75 4.22 10.71
N ALA A 8 -23.91 5.25 10.79
CA ALA A 8 -22.47 5.09 11.04
C ALA A 8 -22.20 4.49 12.43
N LYS A 9 -22.96 4.94 13.45
CA LYS A 9 -22.89 4.39 14.81
C LYS A 9 -23.38 2.95 14.87
N GLU A 10 -24.49 2.63 14.19
CA GLU A 10 -25.00 1.25 14.05
C GLU A 10 -23.96 0.35 13.36
N ALA A 11 -23.40 0.77 12.23
CA ALA A 11 -22.33 0.05 11.53
C ALA A 11 -21.08 -0.15 12.40
N PHE A 12 -20.73 0.84 13.23
CA PHE A 12 -19.62 0.72 14.19
C PHE A 12 -19.92 -0.29 15.30
N ILE A 13 -21.15 -0.35 15.80
CA ILE A 13 -21.58 -1.32 16.82
C ILE A 13 -21.58 -2.74 16.25
N ASP A 14 -21.92 -2.88 14.96
CA ASP A 14 -21.92 -4.17 14.25
C ASP A 14 -20.51 -4.58 13.74
N ASP A 15 -19.45 -3.92 14.21
CA ASP A 15 -18.04 -4.11 13.80
C ASP A 15 -17.75 -3.92 12.29
N HIS A 16 -18.68 -3.34 11.53
CA HIS A 16 -18.50 -2.96 10.13
C HIS A 16 -17.74 -1.62 10.04
N PHE A 17 -16.48 -1.61 10.48
CA PHE A 17 -15.71 -0.38 10.64
C PHE A 17 -15.43 0.36 9.32
N GLU A 18 -15.23 -0.35 8.20
CA GLU A 18 -15.04 0.26 6.88
C GLU A 18 -16.29 1.05 6.46
N LEU A 19 -17.46 0.42 6.57
CA LEU A 19 -18.74 1.06 6.31
C LEU A 19 -18.99 2.23 7.26
N ALA A 20 -18.62 2.10 8.54
CA ALA A 20 -18.72 3.19 9.49
C ALA A 20 -17.86 4.40 9.06
N VAL A 21 -16.61 4.18 8.61
CA VAL A 21 -15.75 5.26 8.09
C VAL A 21 -16.36 5.93 6.87
N ASP A 22 -16.92 5.17 5.93
CA ASP A 22 -17.57 5.72 4.74
C ASP A 22 -18.80 6.55 5.09
N LEU A 23 -19.65 6.05 5.99
CA LEU A 23 -20.85 6.75 6.45
C LEU A 23 -20.48 8.01 7.24
N TYR A 24 -19.46 7.97 8.10
CA TYR A 24 -18.95 9.17 8.77
C TYR A 24 -18.36 10.16 7.77
N THR A 25 -17.67 9.69 6.73
CA THR A 25 -17.12 10.57 5.68
C THR A 25 -18.23 11.29 4.93
N GLN A 26 -19.32 10.60 4.59
CA GLN A 26 -20.52 11.21 4.02
C GLN A 26 -21.18 12.19 4.99
N ALA A 27 -21.29 11.84 6.28
CA ALA A 27 -21.85 12.72 7.30
C ALA A 27 -21.01 14.02 7.47
N ILE A 28 -19.68 13.90 7.46
CA ILE A 28 -18.74 15.03 7.52
C ILE A 28 -18.87 15.93 6.30
N ALA A 29 -19.05 15.36 5.11
CA ALA A 29 -19.27 16.15 3.89
C ALA A 29 -20.53 17.04 3.98
N LEU A 30 -21.55 16.60 4.72
CA LEU A 30 -22.77 17.38 4.97
C LEU A 30 -22.64 18.36 6.14
N ASN A 31 -21.86 18.00 7.18
CA ASN A 31 -21.64 18.86 8.35
C ASN A 31 -20.14 18.85 8.75
N PRO A 32 -19.31 19.65 8.07
CA PRO A 32 -17.86 19.66 8.30
C PRO A 32 -17.43 20.35 9.59
N THR A 33 -18.37 20.96 10.33
CA THR A 33 -18.10 21.67 11.58
C THR A 33 -18.41 20.85 12.82
N ASN A 34 -18.95 19.63 12.68
CA ASN A 34 -19.27 18.79 13.83
C ASN A 34 -18.03 18.01 14.31
N PRO A 35 -17.46 18.32 15.50
CA PRO A 35 -16.27 17.65 16.01
C PRO A 35 -16.52 16.18 16.38
N ASP A 36 -17.75 15.81 16.75
CA ASP A 36 -18.11 14.44 17.12
C ASP A 36 -17.92 13.48 15.95
N LEU A 37 -18.27 13.90 14.73
CA LEU A 37 -18.13 13.07 13.54
C LEU A 37 -16.67 12.72 13.25
N PHE A 38 -15.76 13.68 13.41
CA PHE A 38 -14.32 13.43 13.28
C PHE A 38 -13.80 12.53 14.40
N ALA A 39 -14.22 12.75 15.65
CA ALA A 39 -13.81 11.91 16.77
C ALA A 39 -14.32 10.45 16.64
N ASP A 40 -15.54 10.27 16.14
CA ASP A 40 -16.14 8.95 15.95
C ASP A 40 -15.55 8.25 14.71
N ARG A 41 -15.24 8.98 13.62
CA ARG A 41 -14.48 8.44 12.48
C ARG A 41 -13.06 8.05 12.87
N ALA A 42 -12.38 8.85 13.70
CA ALA A 42 -11.08 8.49 14.25
C ALA A 42 -11.12 7.17 15.02
N GLN A 43 -12.19 6.92 15.78
CA GLN A 43 -12.37 5.66 16.49
C GLN A 43 -12.55 4.47 15.54
N ALA A 44 -13.30 4.63 14.45
CA ALA A 44 -13.44 3.60 13.42
C ALA A 44 -12.09 3.33 12.72
N ASN A 45 -11.34 4.39 12.39
CA ASN A 45 -9.99 4.27 11.83
C ASN A 45 -9.00 3.56 12.76
N ILE A 46 -9.07 3.80 14.09
CA ILE A 46 -8.27 3.05 15.08
C ILE A 46 -8.59 1.56 15.02
N LYS A 47 -9.86 1.18 14.84
CA LYS A 47 -10.27 -0.23 14.74
C LYS A 47 -9.77 -0.90 13.47
N LEU A 48 -9.61 -0.12 12.39
CA LEU A 48 -9.02 -0.56 11.12
C LEU A 48 -7.49 -0.52 11.09
N ASN A 49 -6.84 -0.10 12.18
CA ASN A 49 -5.39 0.18 12.23
C ASN A 49 -4.91 1.32 11.31
N ASN A 50 -5.82 2.18 10.84
CA ASN A 50 -5.53 3.40 10.08
C ASN A 50 -5.16 4.54 11.05
N PHE A 51 -4.04 4.40 11.76
CA PHE A 51 -3.69 5.28 12.88
C PHE A 51 -3.35 6.70 12.44
N THR A 52 -2.73 6.89 11.28
CA THR A 52 -2.40 8.20 10.72
C THR A 52 -3.65 9.04 10.44
N GLU A 53 -4.66 8.43 9.82
CA GLU A 53 -5.97 9.01 9.55
C GLU A 53 -6.69 9.30 10.86
N ALA A 54 -6.61 8.40 11.84
CA ALA A 54 -7.19 8.61 13.15
C ALA A 54 -6.56 9.81 13.89
N VAL A 55 -5.24 10.00 13.81
CA VAL A 55 -4.56 11.18 14.38
C VAL A 55 -5.02 12.46 13.68
N ALA A 56 -5.14 12.44 12.35
CA ALA A 56 -5.60 13.58 11.57
C ALA A 56 -7.05 13.96 11.94
N ASP A 57 -7.95 12.98 11.99
CA ASP A 57 -9.35 13.19 12.38
C ASP A 57 -9.49 13.67 13.82
N ALA A 58 -8.78 13.04 14.76
CA ALA A 58 -8.80 13.47 16.14
C ALA A 58 -8.22 14.89 16.32
N SER A 59 -7.20 15.26 15.55
CA SER A 59 -6.64 16.61 15.56
C SER A 59 -7.60 17.64 14.97
N ARG A 60 -8.36 17.28 13.91
CA ARG A 60 -9.45 18.14 13.40
C ARG A 60 -10.56 18.30 14.42
N ALA A 61 -10.96 17.23 15.10
CA ALA A 61 -11.97 17.29 16.16
C ALA A 61 -11.55 18.25 17.29
N ILE A 62 -10.28 18.20 17.72
CA ILE A 62 -9.71 19.12 18.72
C ILE A 62 -9.67 20.57 18.21
N ALA A 63 -9.36 20.78 16.93
CA ALA A 63 -9.34 22.12 16.34
C ALA A 63 -10.75 22.75 16.25
N LEU A 64 -11.78 21.92 16.05
CA LEU A 64 -13.18 22.36 16.05
C LEU A 64 -13.73 22.56 17.46
N ASP A 65 -13.39 21.67 18.39
CA ASP A 65 -13.77 21.74 19.80
C ASP A 65 -12.63 21.25 20.70
N ALA A 66 -11.91 22.20 21.29
CA ALA A 66 -10.81 21.94 22.19
C ALA A 66 -11.25 21.36 23.55
N SER A 67 -12.54 21.39 23.87
CA SER A 67 -13.09 20.83 25.11
C SER A 67 -13.47 19.34 24.98
N LEU A 68 -13.40 18.79 23.76
CA LEU A 68 -13.83 17.42 23.47
C LEU A 68 -12.80 16.38 23.96
N ALA A 69 -12.90 16.00 25.24
CA ALA A 69 -11.98 15.04 25.87
C ALA A 69 -11.82 13.72 25.10
N LYS A 70 -12.90 13.20 24.49
CA LYS A 70 -12.82 11.97 23.67
C LYS A 70 -11.90 12.09 22.47
N ALA A 71 -11.76 13.28 21.87
CA ALA A 71 -10.87 13.51 20.73
C ALA A 71 -9.40 13.38 21.15
N TYR A 72 -9.01 13.93 22.30
CA TYR A 72 -7.69 13.72 22.89
C TYR A 72 -7.41 12.25 23.17
N LEU A 73 -8.40 11.51 23.67
CA LEU A 73 -8.28 10.07 23.87
C LEU A 73 -8.04 9.32 22.56
N ARG A 74 -8.79 9.63 21.49
CA ARG A 74 -8.57 9.01 20.16
C ARG A 74 -7.18 9.32 19.61
N LYS A 75 -6.76 10.59 19.66
CA LYS A 75 -5.43 11.03 19.22
C LYS A 75 -4.34 10.26 19.96
N SER A 76 -4.45 10.17 21.28
CA SER A 76 -3.46 9.50 22.13
C SER A 76 -3.33 8.02 21.83
N ILE A 77 -4.45 7.31 21.70
CA ILE A 77 -4.46 5.88 21.35
C ILE A 77 -3.81 5.66 19.99
N ALA A 78 -4.14 6.49 18.98
CA ALA A 78 -3.54 6.39 17.66
C ALA A 78 -2.03 6.70 17.69
N CYS A 79 -1.59 7.72 18.42
CA CYS A 79 -0.17 8.03 18.60
C CYS A 79 0.59 6.91 19.33
N MET A 80 0.02 6.28 20.36
CA MET A 80 0.63 5.13 21.02
C MET A 80 0.82 3.95 20.07
N LYS A 81 -0.16 3.70 19.19
CA LYS A 81 -0.05 2.66 18.15
C LYS A 81 0.97 3.00 17.06
N LEU A 82 1.30 4.28 16.89
CA LEU A 82 2.37 4.76 16.02
C LEU A 82 3.73 4.84 16.73
N GLU A 83 3.81 4.43 18.01
CA GLU A 83 5.00 4.53 18.88
C GLU A 83 5.45 5.98 19.13
N GLU A 84 4.54 6.94 18.99
CA GLU A 84 4.77 8.35 19.30
C GLU A 84 4.37 8.66 20.75
N TYR A 85 5.05 8.02 21.70
CA TYR A 85 4.66 8.02 23.11
C TYR A 85 4.71 9.41 23.77
N GLN A 86 5.65 10.27 23.38
CA GLN A 86 5.74 11.65 23.88
C GLN A 86 4.52 12.48 23.46
N THR A 87 4.16 12.41 22.18
CA THR A 87 2.97 13.09 21.62
C THR A 87 1.69 12.56 22.26
N ALA A 88 1.60 11.24 22.45
CA ALA A 88 0.48 10.62 23.14
C ALA A 88 0.34 11.12 24.57
N LYS A 89 1.42 11.13 25.36
CA LYS A 89 1.41 11.61 26.75
C LYS A 89 0.96 13.07 26.85
N ALA A 90 1.43 13.95 25.96
CA ALA A 90 1.00 15.34 25.92
C ALA A 90 -0.51 15.48 25.64
N ALA A 91 -1.03 14.73 24.66
CA ALA A 91 -2.45 14.72 24.34
C ALA A 91 -3.30 14.15 25.49
N LEU A 92 -2.83 13.10 26.18
CA LEU A 92 -3.49 12.54 27.36
C LEU A 92 -3.53 13.52 28.52
N GLY A 93 -2.44 14.29 28.75
CA GLY A 93 -2.40 15.31 29.81
C GLY A 93 -3.41 16.44 29.56
N ALA A 94 -3.53 16.88 28.31
CA ALA A 94 -4.55 17.85 27.91
C ALA A 94 -5.97 17.27 28.10
N GLY A 95 -6.22 16.03 27.65
CA GLY A 95 -7.50 15.35 27.83
C GLY A 95 -7.89 15.11 29.30
N ALA A 96 -6.93 14.72 30.14
CA ALA A 96 -7.12 14.50 31.57
C ALA A 96 -7.51 15.79 32.31
N SER A 97 -6.98 16.94 31.88
CA SER A 97 -7.31 18.25 32.44
C SER A 97 -8.78 18.62 32.15
N LEU A 98 -9.34 18.15 31.04
CA LEU A 98 -10.73 18.37 30.65
C LEU A 98 -11.70 17.40 31.35
N ALA A 99 -11.26 16.16 31.61
CA ALA A 99 -12.06 15.11 32.25
C ALA A 99 -11.29 14.43 33.41
N PRO A 100 -11.10 15.13 34.55
CA PRO A 100 -10.22 14.67 35.65
C PRO A 100 -10.70 13.42 36.42
N GLY A 101 -11.86 12.85 36.08
CA GLY A 101 -12.41 11.63 36.69
C GLY A 101 -12.26 10.37 35.84
N GLU A 102 -11.75 10.46 34.62
CA GLU A 102 -11.73 9.33 33.69
C GLU A 102 -10.41 8.52 33.84
N PRO A 103 -10.45 7.28 34.35
CA PRO A 103 -9.24 6.49 34.64
C PRO A 103 -8.50 6.05 33.38
N ARG A 104 -9.13 6.14 32.21
CA ARG A 104 -8.49 5.81 30.93
C ARG A 104 -7.28 6.71 30.66
N PHE A 105 -7.36 8.00 30.97
CA PHE A 105 -6.23 8.90 30.75
C PHE A 105 -5.05 8.56 31.65
N THR A 106 -5.29 8.34 32.94
CA THR A 106 -4.22 8.02 33.90
C THR A 106 -3.55 6.68 33.61
N ASN A 107 -4.33 5.67 33.19
CA ASN A 107 -3.80 4.36 32.79
C ASN A 107 -2.94 4.47 31.53
N LEU A 108 -3.41 5.17 30.50
CA LEU A 108 -2.64 5.34 29.25
C LEU A 108 -1.40 6.22 29.44
N ILE A 109 -1.42 7.21 30.36
CA ILE A 109 -0.23 8.00 30.69
C ILE A 109 0.84 7.09 31.31
N LYS A 110 0.47 6.21 32.24
CA LYS A 110 1.39 5.23 32.82
C LYS A 110 1.96 4.30 31.76
N GLU A 111 1.12 3.80 30.84
CA GLU A 111 1.58 2.96 29.72
C GLU A 111 2.57 3.71 28.82
N CYS A 112 2.31 4.98 28.50
CA CYS A 112 3.26 5.82 27.75
C CYS A 112 4.59 5.97 28.51
N ASP A 113 4.55 6.22 29.82
CA ASP A 113 5.76 6.36 30.64
C ASP A 113 6.59 5.08 30.68
N GLU A 114 5.94 3.91 30.77
CA GLU A 114 6.61 2.61 30.70
C GLU A 114 7.26 2.37 29.32
N CYS A 115 6.57 2.71 28.23
CA CYS A 115 7.11 2.61 26.88
C CYS A 115 8.32 3.53 26.67
N ILE A 116 8.24 4.79 27.11
CA ILE A 116 9.36 5.75 27.06
C ILE A 116 10.56 5.25 27.88
N ALA A 117 10.31 4.67 29.06
CA ALA A 117 11.37 4.09 29.89
C ALA A 117 12.05 2.89 29.21
N LYS A 118 11.30 2.06 28.49
CA LYS A 118 11.85 0.94 27.70
C LYS A 118 12.72 1.44 26.54
N GLU A 119 12.22 2.38 25.74
CA GLU A 119 12.98 2.98 24.62
C GLU A 119 14.29 3.64 25.11
N THR A 120 14.23 4.40 26.20
CA THR A 120 15.42 5.05 26.78
C THR A 120 16.38 4.05 27.44
N GLY A 121 15.89 2.93 27.96
CA GLY A 121 16.70 1.82 28.47
C GLY A 121 17.41 1.04 27.35
N GLU A 122 16.73 0.78 26.25
CA GLU A 122 17.31 0.13 25.06
C GLU A 122 18.40 0.99 24.42
N LEU A 123 18.18 2.30 24.33
CA LEU A 123 19.20 3.26 23.88
C LEU A 123 20.45 3.27 24.78
N LYS A 124 20.31 3.06 26.09
CA LYS A 124 21.45 2.97 27.03
C LYS A 124 22.23 1.66 26.90
N ASN A 125 21.56 0.54 26.58
CA ASN A 125 22.23 -0.74 26.36
C ASN A 125 23.02 -0.78 25.05
N HIS A 126 22.59 -0.03 24.03
CA HIS A 126 23.34 0.14 22.78
C HIS A 126 24.46 1.20 22.85
N ALA A 127 24.48 2.05 23.87
CA ALA A 127 25.50 3.08 24.08
C ALA A 127 26.75 2.60 24.85
N ALA A 128 26.77 1.35 25.34
CA ALA A 128 27.90 0.80 26.11
C ALA A 128 29.11 0.35 25.26
N ASP A 129 28.99 0.33 23.92
CA ASP A 129 30.02 -0.20 22.99
C ASP A 129 30.62 0.84 22.02
N ALA A 130 30.48 2.15 22.27
CA ALA A 130 31.14 3.18 21.46
C ALA A 130 31.79 4.28 22.33
N PRO A 131 33.02 4.73 22.01
CA PRO A 131 33.77 5.63 22.87
C PRO A 131 33.20 7.05 22.82
N VAL A 132 33.07 7.60 24.02
CA VAL A 132 32.66 8.95 24.35
C VAL A 132 33.61 9.98 23.74
N ASN A 133 33.08 10.88 22.89
CA ASN A 133 33.67 12.19 22.67
C ASN A 133 32.68 13.25 23.16
N THR A 134 32.94 13.69 24.39
CA THR A 134 32.30 14.79 25.10
C THR A 134 32.70 16.13 24.49
N VAL A 135 31.73 16.90 24.00
CA VAL A 135 31.83 18.36 24.00
C VAL A 135 30.52 18.93 24.55
N SER A 136 30.67 19.61 25.69
CA SER A 136 29.62 20.24 26.47
C SER A 136 29.02 21.45 25.76
N ILE A 137 27.69 21.51 25.75
CA ILE A 137 26.89 22.71 25.49
C ILE A 137 26.82 23.51 26.81
N LYS A 138 27.10 24.81 26.76
CA LYS A 138 26.71 25.78 27.80
C LYS A 138 25.78 26.83 27.18
N ASP A 139 24.60 26.91 27.78
CA ASP A 139 23.76 28.08 28.08
C ASP A 139 23.55 29.15 27.01
N VAL A 140 22.31 29.23 26.47
CA VAL A 140 21.56 30.50 26.32
C VAL A 140 20.06 30.19 26.44
N GLU A 141 19.42 30.75 27.46
CA GLU A 141 17.95 30.84 27.68
C GLU A 141 17.39 32.14 27.04
N PRO A 142 16.08 32.39 27.03
CA PRO A 142 15.29 32.66 25.83
C PRO A 142 15.00 34.15 25.59
N GLU A 143 14.80 34.54 24.33
CA GLU A 143 14.17 35.82 23.97
C GLU A 143 13.07 35.57 22.94
N ASP A 144 11.87 36.03 23.28
CA ASP A 144 10.69 36.17 22.43
C ASP A 144 11.01 37.04 21.21
N THR A 145 10.73 36.57 20.00
CA THR A 145 10.22 37.46 18.94
C THR A 145 9.39 36.68 17.92
N SER A 146 8.12 37.06 17.86
CA SER A 146 7.21 36.86 16.74
C SER A 146 7.91 36.98 15.38
N SER A 147 7.84 35.94 14.55
CA SER A 147 7.74 36.12 13.10
C SER A 147 6.94 34.99 12.47
N GLN A 148 5.79 35.37 11.92
CA GLN A 148 4.93 34.57 11.09
C GLN A 148 5.72 34.03 9.88
N ALA A 149 5.73 32.71 9.69
CA ALA A 149 6.12 32.12 8.41
C ALA A 149 4.84 31.95 7.57
N PRO A 150 4.77 32.51 6.34
CA PRO A 150 3.59 32.39 5.49
C PRO A 150 3.42 30.95 5.01
N MET A 151 2.16 30.52 4.97
CA MET A 151 1.72 29.26 4.39
C MET A 151 2.17 29.16 2.93
N VAL A 152 3.12 28.26 2.63
CA VAL A 152 3.48 27.91 1.27
C VAL A 152 2.61 26.73 0.82
N ILE A 153 1.75 27.02 -0.14
CA ILE A 153 0.95 26.08 -0.93
C ILE A 153 1.90 25.03 -1.54
N PRO A 154 1.61 23.72 -1.52
CA PRO A 154 2.50 22.74 -2.14
C PRO A 154 2.49 22.92 -3.68
N SER A 155 3.50 23.61 -4.20
CA SER A 155 3.78 23.66 -5.63
C SER A 155 4.26 22.28 -6.10
N LYS A 156 3.80 21.86 -7.29
CA LYS A 156 4.19 20.59 -7.93
C LYS A 156 5.73 20.46 -7.95
N PRO A 157 6.29 19.26 -7.69
CA PRO A 157 7.74 19.08 -7.68
C PRO A 157 8.34 19.39 -9.06
N LYS A 158 9.43 20.18 -9.07
CA LYS A 158 10.13 20.66 -10.27
C LYS A 158 10.66 19.52 -11.16
N TYR A 159 11.09 18.42 -10.55
CA TYR A 159 11.56 17.23 -11.24
C TYR A 159 10.78 15.99 -10.81
N ARG A 160 10.48 15.11 -11.78
CA ARG A 160 9.89 13.80 -11.54
C ARG A 160 10.98 12.82 -11.11
N HIS A 161 10.64 11.93 -10.18
CA HIS A 161 11.50 10.82 -9.79
C HIS A 161 10.79 9.48 -9.96
N GLU A 162 11.57 8.44 -10.21
CA GLU A 162 11.13 7.04 -10.26
C GLU A 162 12.13 6.16 -9.51
N PHE A 163 11.70 4.97 -9.10
CA PHE A 163 12.59 3.99 -8.52
C PHE A 163 12.27 2.58 -9.02
N TYR A 164 13.30 1.74 -9.06
CA TYR A 164 13.17 0.30 -9.21
C TYR A 164 14.20 -0.36 -8.29
N GLN A 165 14.09 -1.67 -8.09
CA GLN A 165 14.96 -2.38 -7.16
C GLN A 165 15.34 -3.76 -7.65
N LYS A 166 16.48 -4.22 -7.15
CA LYS A 166 16.98 -5.59 -7.18
C LYS A 166 17.01 -6.13 -5.74
N PRO A 167 17.31 -7.42 -5.53
CA PRO A 167 17.42 -7.98 -4.17
C PRO A 167 18.49 -7.28 -3.30
N GLU A 168 19.54 -6.74 -3.93
CA GLU A 168 20.71 -6.16 -3.24
C GLU A 168 20.82 -4.63 -3.36
N GLU A 169 20.17 -4.02 -4.36
CA GLU A 169 20.26 -2.58 -4.63
C GLU A 169 18.90 -1.96 -4.97
N VAL A 170 18.73 -0.68 -4.64
CA VAL A 170 17.60 0.16 -5.08
C VAL A 170 18.16 1.26 -5.96
N VAL A 171 17.56 1.47 -7.12
CA VAL A 171 17.96 2.53 -8.04
C VAL A 171 16.88 3.59 -8.08
N VAL A 172 17.26 4.83 -7.74
CA VAL A 172 16.39 6.01 -7.80
C VAL A 172 16.85 6.88 -8.97
N THR A 173 15.92 7.33 -9.79
CA THR A 173 16.20 8.19 -10.95
C THR A 173 15.45 9.49 -10.82
N ILE A 174 16.15 10.62 -10.86
CA ILE A 174 15.56 11.96 -10.92
C ILE A 174 15.72 12.49 -12.35
N PHE A 175 14.61 12.77 -13.03
CA PHE A 175 14.61 13.23 -14.42
C PHE A 175 14.79 14.73 -14.49
N ALA A 176 16.04 15.14 -14.69
CA ALA A 176 16.43 16.52 -14.78
C ALA A 176 17.48 16.70 -15.89
N LYS A 177 17.17 17.59 -16.83
CA LYS A 177 17.93 17.75 -18.08
C LYS A 177 18.98 18.84 -17.96
N GLY A 178 20.17 18.58 -18.48
CA GLY A 178 21.22 19.60 -18.65
C GLY A 178 21.89 20.06 -17.35
N ILE A 179 21.86 19.24 -16.30
CA ILE A 179 22.50 19.58 -15.02
C ILE A 179 24.01 19.31 -15.09
N PRO A 180 24.87 20.29 -14.77
CA PRO A 180 26.31 20.08 -14.66
C PRO A 180 26.66 19.30 -13.39
N ALA A 181 27.68 18.43 -13.47
CA ALA A 181 28.08 17.57 -12.35
C ALA A 181 28.40 18.36 -11.06
N ASP A 182 28.97 19.56 -11.21
CA ASP A 182 29.41 20.41 -10.10
C ASP A 182 28.25 21.06 -9.32
N SER A 183 27.02 21.01 -9.86
CA SER A 183 25.82 21.60 -9.23
C SER A 183 25.02 20.65 -8.37
N VAL A 184 25.45 19.39 -8.27
CA VAL A 184 24.72 18.34 -7.55
C VAL A 184 25.49 17.94 -6.30
N THR A 185 24.86 18.11 -5.14
CA THR A 185 25.36 17.62 -3.86
C THR A 185 24.51 16.45 -3.40
N VAL A 186 25.13 15.32 -3.10
CA VAL A 186 24.46 14.08 -2.70
C VAL A 186 25.00 13.62 -1.36
N ASP A 187 24.12 13.49 -0.39
CA ASP A 187 24.43 13.03 0.96
C ASP A 187 23.67 11.71 1.22
N PHE A 188 24.42 10.63 1.46
CA PHE A 188 23.87 9.31 1.82
C PHE A 188 23.87 9.12 3.34
N GLY A 189 22.70 9.04 3.95
CA GLY A 189 22.54 8.62 5.35
C GLY A 189 22.17 7.13 5.44
N GLU A 190 22.15 6.58 6.65
CA GLU A 190 21.79 5.16 6.88
C GLU A 190 20.37 4.80 6.41
N GLN A 191 19.45 5.76 6.39
CA GLN A 191 18.06 5.59 5.94
C GLN A 191 17.52 6.85 5.24
N ILE A 192 18.39 7.74 4.78
CA ILE A 192 18.00 9.02 4.19
C ILE A 192 18.81 9.24 2.93
N LEU A 193 18.14 9.65 1.85
CA LEU A 193 18.79 10.16 0.65
C LEU A 193 18.49 11.66 0.56
N SER A 194 19.53 12.49 0.58
CA SER A 194 19.42 13.93 0.36
C SER A 194 20.18 14.34 -0.90
N VAL A 195 19.47 14.98 -1.82
CA VAL A 195 19.98 15.45 -3.10
C VAL A 195 19.64 16.93 -3.23
N ARG A 196 20.67 17.75 -3.44
CA ARG A 196 20.54 19.18 -3.72
C ARG A 196 21.06 19.46 -5.12
N ILE A 197 20.25 20.13 -5.92
CA ILE A 197 20.58 20.54 -7.29
C ILE A 197 20.46 22.06 -7.36
N GLU A 198 21.59 22.74 -7.48
CA GLU A 198 21.68 24.20 -7.50
C GLU A 198 22.21 24.68 -8.85
N VAL A 199 21.31 24.93 -9.79
CA VAL A 199 21.68 25.43 -11.12
C VAL A 199 21.79 26.96 -11.06
N PRO A 200 22.90 27.57 -11.52
CA PRO A 200 23.03 29.03 -11.58
C PRO A 200 21.90 29.66 -12.40
N GLY A 201 21.03 30.43 -11.76
CA GLY A 201 19.91 31.15 -12.41
C GLY A 201 18.54 30.48 -12.29
N GLU A 202 18.42 29.33 -11.64
CA GLU A 202 17.11 28.71 -11.32
C GLU A 202 16.95 28.48 -9.81
N ASP A 203 15.69 28.27 -9.38
CA ASP A 203 15.40 27.86 -8.00
C ASP A 203 16.03 26.50 -7.69
N GLY A 204 16.77 26.43 -6.58
CA GLY A 204 17.43 25.21 -6.10
C GLY A 204 16.41 24.12 -5.79
N TYR A 205 16.71 22.90 -6.21
CA TYR A 205 15.87 21.73 -5.95
C TYR A 205 16.47 20.90 -4.81
N HIS A 206 15.66 20.67 -3.78
CA HIS A 206 15.99 19.82 -2.64
C HIS A 206 15.08 18.59 -2.62
N PHE A 207 15.68 17.42 -2.75
CA PHE A 207 15.01 16.14 -2.60
C PHE A 207 15.58 15.44 -1.39
N GLN A 208 14.78 15.34 -0.33
CA GLN A 208 15.15 14.63 0.88
C GLN A 208 14.03 13.66 1.23
N THR A 209 14.34 12.37 1.17
CA THR A 209 13.37 11.31 1.47
C THR A 209 13.93 10.35 2.51
N ARG A 210 13.07 9.89 3.41
CA ARG A 210 13.37 8.80 4.33
C ARG A 210 13.09 7.50 3.59
N LEU A 211 14.13 6.72 3.35
CA LEU A 211 14.05 5.49 2.59
C LEU A 211 13.31 4.40 3.36
N PHE A 212 12.62 3.52 2.64
CA PHE A 212 11.86 2.40 3.22
C PHE A 212 12.71 1.49 4.11
N GLY A 213 13.93 1.16 3.68
CA GLY A 213 14.88 0.33 4.42
C GLY A 213 16.22 1.02 4.62
N LYS A 214 17.05 0.43 5.49
CA LYS A 214 18.43 0.89 5.72
C LYS A 214 19.29 0.62 4.49
N ILE A 215 20.20 1.54 4.20
CA ILE A 215 21.18 1.45 3.13
C ILE A 215 22.61 1.48 3.70
N ILE A 216 23.57 1.01 2.90
CA ILE A 216 25.00 1.06 3.25
C ILE A 216 25.63 2.25 2.50
N PRO A 217 25.90 3.39 3.17
CA PRO A 217 26.39 4.61 2.50
C PRO A 217 27.66 4.38 1.68
N ASP A 218 28.60 3.57 2.20
CA ASP A 218 29.90 3.30 1.56
C ASP A 218 29.79 2.56 0.22
N LYS A 219 28.68 1.87 -0.02
CA LYS A 219 28.43 1.12 -1.26
C LYS A 219 27.49 1.85 -2.20
N CYS A 220 26.94 3.00 -1.80
CA CYS A 220 26.07 3.79 -2.64
C CYS A 220 26.87 4.57 -3.68
N LYS A 221 26.30 4.72 -4.88
CA LYS A 221 26.92 5.45 -6.00
C LYS A 221 25.88 6.30 -6.69
N TYR A 222 26.31 7.34 -7.39
CA TYR A 222 25.43 8.13 -8.25
C TYR A 222 26.12 8.44 -9.58
N ASP A 223 25.32 8.49 -10.63
CA ASP A 223 25.74 8.80 -12.00
C ASP A 223 24.92 10.00 -12.50
N ILE A 224 25.60 11.06 -12.92
CA ILE A 224 24.96 12.27 -13.49
C ILE A 224 24.98 12.14 -15.02
N LEU A 225 23.81 12.01 -15.63
CA LEU A 225 23.64 11.99 -17.09
C LEU A 225 23.01 13.31 -17.57
N SER A 226 23.10 13.56 -18.88
CA SER A 226 22.53 14.77 -19.50
C SER A 226 21.00 14.89 -19.39
N THR A 227 20.30 13.79 -19.15
CA THR A 227 18.83 13.73 -19.08
C THR A 227 18.27 13.37 -17.70
N LYS A 228 19.11 12.84 -16.81
CA LYS A 228 18.71 12.29 -15.52
C LYS A 228 19.91 12.12 -14.58
N VAL A 229 19.61 12.05 -13.30
CA VAL A 229 20.58 11.65 -12.26
C VAL A 229 20.11 10.32 -11.68
N GLU A 230 20.99 9.32 -11.69
CA GLU A 230 20.73 7.98 -11.16
C GLU A 230 21.48 7.77 -9.84
N PHE A 231 20.79 7.25 -8.84
CA PHE A 231 21.33 6.91 -7.53
C PHE A 231 21.20 5.40 -7.33
N ARG A 232 22.30 4.70 -7.09
CA ARG A 232 22.34 3.28 -6.76
C ARG A 232 22.59 3.14 -5.27
N LEU A 233 21.56 2.71 -4.55
CA LEU A 233 21.55 2.56 -3.11
C LEU A 233 21.72 1.08 -2.76
N ALA A 234 22.79 0.72 -2.05
CA ALA A 234 22.99 -0.65 -1.60
C ALA A 234 22.12 -0.94 -0.37
N LYS A 235 21.29 -1.98 -0.41
CA LYS A 235 20.45 -2.36 0.73
C LYS A 235 21.30 -2.94 1.85
N ALA A 236 21.03 -2.56 3.10
CA ALA A 236 21.65 -3.19 4.27
C ALA A 236 21.03 -4.57 4.56
N GLU A 237 19.72 -4.71 4.34
CA GLU A 237 18.99 -5.98 4.49
C GLU A 237 18.79 -6.66 3.13
N LEU A 238 19.58 -7.70 2.87
CA LEU A 238 19.47 -8.51 1.66
C LEU A 238 18.14 -9.29 1.65
N GLY A 239 17.38 -9.16 0.56
CA GLY A 239 16.10 -9.85 0.39
C GLY A 239 14.86 -9.08 0.84
N LEU A 240 15.02 -7.87 1.41
CA LEU A 240 13.89 -6.99 1.72
C LEU A 240 13.35 -6.34 0.43
N HIS A 241 12.06 -6.56 0.14
CA HIS A 241 11.37 -5.91 -0.98
C HIS A 241 10.74 -4.57 -0.53
N TRP A 242 11.10 -3.49 -1.20
CA TRP A 242 10.59 -2.15 -0.89
C TRP A 242 9.30 -1.89 -1.65
N ALA A 243 8.15 -1.89 -0.97
CA ALA A 243 6.86 -1.61 -1.60
C ALA A 243 6.72 -0.14 -2.04
N SER A 244 7.48 0.75 -1.40
CA SER A 244 7.59 2.18 -1.72
C SER A 244 9.06 2.62 -1.55
N LEU A 245 9.47 3.70 -2.23
CA LEU A 245 10.78 4.31 -2.02
C LEU A 245 10.88 4.95 -0.63
N GLU A 246 9.80 5.65 -0.27
CA GLU A 246 9.71 6.36 1.00
C GLU A 246 9.19 5.42 2.08
N TYR A 247 9.69 5.62 3.29
CA TYR A 247 9.12 5.02 4.49
C TYR A 247 7.73 5.60 4.75
N ASN A 248 6.72 5.00 4.11
CA ASN A 248 5.32 5.21 4.45
C ASN A 248 4.94 4.15 5.49
N LYS A 249 4.55 4.58 6.70
CA LYS A 249 4.08 3.67 7.77
C LYS A 249 2.84 2.85 7.36
N GLN A 250 2.23 3.09 6.19
CA GLN A 250 1.07 2.35 5.66
C GLN A 250 1.39 1.05 4.89
N THR A 251 2.66 0.70 4.60
CA THR A 251 2.93 -0.57 3.89
C THR A 251 4.19 -1.26 4.41
N ALA A 252 4.16 -1.68 5.66
CA ALA A 252 5.02 -2.76 6.14
C ALA A 252 4.19 -4.05 6.29
N VAL A 253 3.72 -4.62 5.18
CA VAL A 253 3.36 -6.05 5.19
C VAL A 253 4.67 -6.82 5.14
N VAL A 254 5.18 -7.09 6.34
CA VAL A 254 6.25 -8.04 6.55
C VAL A 254 5.65 -9.44 6.35
N GLN A 255 5.81 -10.03 5.18
CA GLN A 255 5.78 -11.50 5.08
C GLN A 255 7.09 -12.03 5.68
N ARG A 256 7.14 -12.15 7.02
CA ARG A 256 8.14 -12.97 7.71
C ARG A 256 7.50 -14.32 8.00
N ILE A 257 7.94 -15.35 7.28
CA ILE A 257 7.89 -16.73 7.76
C ILE A 257 8.83 -16.79 8.96
N ALA A 258 8.27 -16.84 10.16
CA ALA A 258 9.01 -17.11 11.38
C ALA A 258 8.92 -18.61 11.69
N VAL A 259 10.04 -19.33 11.58
CA VAL A 259 10.25 -20.57 12.33
C VAL A 259 11.51 -20.37 13.14
N SER A 260 11.34 -20.07 14.43
CA SER A 260 12.42 -20.07 15.41
C SER A 260 12.60 -21.48 15.98
N SER A 261 13.84 -21.97 15.94
CA SER A 261 14.40 -22.96 16.88
C SER A 261 14.43 -22.33 18.29
N GLU A 262 14.16 -23.00 19.42
CA GLU A 262 14.82 -24.22 19.93
C GLU A 262 13.96 -25.04 20.94
N ILE A 263 13.98 -26.37 20.72
CA ILE A 263 14.21 -27.50 21.67
C ILE A 263 13.46 -27.57 23.01
N VAL A 264 12.36 -28.35 23.05
CA VAL A 264 12.03 -29.32 24.13
C VAL A 264 11.49 -30.62 23.49
N GLN A 265 11.77 -31.75 24.13
CA GLN A 265 11.93 -33.11 23.61
C GLN A 265 10.76 -33.74 22.81
N LYS A 266 11.14 -34.53 21.80
CA LYS A 266 10.28 -35.34 20.90
C LYS A 266 9.55 -36.47 21.63
N PRO A 267 8.25 -36.71 21.36
CA PRO A 267 7.70 -38.05 21.41
C PRO A 267 8.14 -38.84 20.17
N THR A 268 8.77 -39.98 20.40
CA THR A 268 9.13 -40.99 19.39
C THR A 268 7.86 -41.52 18.71
N TYR A 269 7.80 -41.46 17.38
CA TYR A 269 6.81 -42.20 16.58
C TYR A 269 7.52 -43.02 15.50
N SER A 270 7.01 -44.24 15.30
CA SER A 270 7.62 -45.35 14.57
C SER A 270 7.93 -45.02 13.11
N SER A 271 9.13 -45.39 12.66
CA SER A 271 9.59 -45.19 11.28
C SER A 271 8.79 -46.05 10.30
N SER A 272 7.99 -45.44 9.43
CA SER A 272 7.64 -46.01 8.14
C SER A 272 8.61 -45.45 7.09
N LYS A 273 9.27 -46.37 6.37
CA LYS A 273 10.31 -46.09 5.36
C LYS A 273 9.80 -45.09 4.31
N PRO A 274 10.65 -44.22 3.74
CA PRO A 274 10.22 -43.28 2.71
C PRO A 274 9.83 -44.06 1.46
N LYS A 275 8.55 -43.98 1.07
CA LYS A 275 8.15 -44.36 -0.29
C LYS A 275 8.67 -43.28 -1.23
N ARG A 276 9.53 -43.68 -2.15
CA ARG A 276 9.99 -42.85 -3.26
C ARG A 276 8.77 -42.45 -4.10
N VAL A 277 8.44 -41.16 -4.11
CA VAL A 277 7.38 -40.60 -4.93
C VAL A 277 7.99 -40.28 -6.29
N ASP A 278 7.52 -40.94 -7.34
CA ASP A 278 7.88 -40.61 -8.72
C ASP A 278 7.07 -39.37 -9.15
N TRP A 279 7.74 -38.22 -9.14
CA TRP A 279 7.17 -36.94 -9.53
C TRP A 279 6.67 -36.92 -10.98
N ASP A 280 7.30 -37.70 -11.88
CA ASP A 280 6.88 -37.84 -13.28
C ASP A 280 5.47 -38.45 -13.41
N LYS A 281 5.10 -39.35 -12.49
CA LYS A 281 3.77 -39.98 -12.48
C LYS A 281 2.70 -39.04 -11.90
N LEU A 282 3.11 -38.16 -10.99
CA LEU A 282 2.26 -37.16 -10.37
C LEU A 282 1.99 -36.00 -11.33
N GLU A 283 2.99 -35.57 -12.10
CA GLU A 283 2.83 -34.60 -13.20
C GLU A 283 1.92 -35.15 -14.31
N ALA A 284 2.08 -36.44 -14.67
CA ALA A 284 1.18 -37.10 -15.62
C ALA A 284 -0.27 -37.21 -15.12
N GLN A 285 -0.46 -37.34 -13.80
CA GLN A 285 -1.79 -37.41 -13.17
C GLN A 285 -2.44 -36.03 -13.08
N VAL A 286 -1.68 -34.98 -12.72
CA VAL A 286 -2.15 -33.58 -12.73
C VAL A 286 -2.48 -33.14 -14.15
N LYS A 287 -1.66 -33.50 -15.15
CA LYS A 287 -1.91 -33.19 -16.57
C LYS A 287 -3.09 -33.97 -17.16
N LYS A 288 -3.48 -35.09 -16.52
CA LYS A 288 -4.68 -35.86 -16.85
C LYS A 288 -5.91 -35.27 -16.16
N GLU A 289 -5.78 -34.82 -14.91
CA GLU A 289 -6.81 -34.09 -14.17
C GLU A 289 -7.09 -32.71 -14.79
N GLU A 290 -6.08 -31.96 -15.26
CA GLU A 290 -6.26 -30.71 -16.04
C GLU A 290 -6.93 -30.95 -17.41
N LYS A 291 -6.87 -32.18 -17.95
CA LYS A 291 -7.62 -32.57 -19.15
C LYS A 291 -9.06 -33.00 -18.84
N GLU A 292 -9.34 -33.40 -17.61
CA GLU A 292 -10.64 -33.89 -17.14
C GLU A 292 -11.43 -32.82 -16.36
N GLU A 293 -10.78 -31.76 -15.85
CA GLU A 293 -11.41 -30.54 -15.35
C GLU A 293 -11.99 -29.73 -16.51
N LYS A 294 -13.21 -30.12 -16.89
CA LYS A 294 -14.30 -29.29 -17.41
C LYS A 294 -13.89 -27.91 -17.95
N LEU A 295 -13.53 -27.86 -19.22
CA LEU A 295 -13.74 -26.66 -20.05
C LEU A 295 -15.25 -26.48 -20.25
N ASP A 296 -16.00 -26.06 -19.22
CA ASP A 296 -17.42 -25.76 -19.38
C ASP A 296 -17.58 -24.32 -19.88
N GLY A 297 -18.08 -24.18 -21.12
CA GLY A 297 -18.28 -22.90 -21.80
C GLY A 297 -17.74 -22.86 -23.24
N ASP A 298 -17.44 -21.66 -23.74
CA ASP A 298 -17.09 -21.40 -25.15
C ASP A 298 -15.86 -22.18 -25.65
N ALA A 299 -14.95 -22.57 -24.76
CA ALA A 299 -13.73 -23.31 -25.12
C ALA A 299 -14.00 -24.77 -25.52
N ALA A 300 -14.92 -25.47 -24.86
CA ALA A 300 -15.35 -26.80 -25.30
C ALA A 300 -16.16 -26.74 -26.59
N LEU A 301 -17.01 -25.71 -26.75
CA LEU A 301 -17.77 -25.47 -27.97
C LEU A 301 -16.84 -25.23 -29.17
N ASN A 302 -15.81 -24.39 -28.98
CA ASN A 302 -14.80 -24.13 -30.01
C ASN A 302 -13.96 -25.36 -30.35
N LYS A 303 -13.66 -26.22 -29.37
CA LYS A 303 -12.98 -27.49 -29.62
C LYS A 303 -13.87 -28.45 -30.42
N PHE A 304 -15.15 -28.53 -30.08
CA PHE A 304 -16.15 -29.32 -30.80
C PHE A 304 -16.29 -28.86 -32.25
N PHE A 305 -16.37 -27.55 -32.51
CA PHE A 305 -16.42 -27.03 -33.89
C PHE A 305 -15.14 -27.29 -34.68
N ARG A 306 -13.97 -27.28 -34.02
CA ARG A 306 -12.70 -27.64 -34.66
C ARG A 306 -12.65 -29.10 -35.09
N GLU A 307 -13.15 -30.02 -34.25
CA GLU A 307 -13.23 -31.44 -34.58
C GLU A 307 -14.19 -31.67 -35.76
N ILE A 308 -15.39 -31.07 -35.74
CA ILE A 308 -16.34 -31.16 -36.85
C ILE A 308 -15.74 -30.63 -38.16
N TYR A 309 -15.02 -29.50 -38.13
CA TYR A 309 -14.44 -28.90 -39.34
C TYR A 309 -13.25 -29.71 -39.91
N GLN A 310 -12.53 -30.44 -39.03
CA GLN A 310 -11.45 -31.33 -39.42
C GLN A 310 -11.98 -32.57 -40.13
N ASP A 311 -13.05 -33.18 -39.60
CA ASP A 311 -13.64 -34.42 -40.13
C ASP A 311 -14.68 -34.17 -41.25
N ALA A 312 -15.04 -32.91 -41.51
CA ALA A 312 -16.00 -32.50 -42.53
C ALA A 312 -15.48 -32.63 -43.98
N ASP A 313 -16.36 -33.11 -44.87
CA ASP A 313 -16.21 -33.03 -46.32
C ASP A 313 -16.03 -31.57 -46.82
N GLU A 314 -15.46 -31.39 -48.01
CA GLU A 314 -15.15 -30.05 -48.51
C GLU A 314 -16.39 -29.16 -48.70
N ASP A 315 -17.53 -29.74 -49.09
CA ASP A 315 -18.80 -29.04 -49.24
C ASP A 315 -19.38 -28.60 -47.89
N THR A 316 -19.29 -29.42 -46.85
CA THR A 316 -19.78 -29.09 -45.51
C THR A 316 -18.88 -28.03 -44.87
N ARG A 317 -17.57 -28.11 -45.10
CA ARG A 317 -16.60 -27.06 -44.72
C ARG A 317 -16.91 -25.73 -45.38
N ARG A 318 -17.27 -25.75 -46.67
CA ARG A 318 -17.65 -24.56 -47.43
C ARG A 318 -18.96 -23.97 -46.91
N ALA A 319 -19.93 -24.80 -46.53
CA ALA A 319 -21.18 -24.39 -45.92
C ALA A 319 -20.96 -23.72 -44.55
N MET A 320 -20.12 -24.31 -43.71
CA MET A 320 -19.77 -23.80 -42.40
C MET A 320 -19.08 -22.44 -42.50
N LYS A 321 -18.09 -22.32 -43.39
CA LYS A 321 -17.38 -21.05 -43.60
C LYS A 321 -18.31 -19.95 -44.12
N LYS A 322 -19.17 -20.25 -45.10
CA LYS A 322 -20.08 -19.27 -45.68
C LYS A 322 -21.14 -18.80 -44.67
N SER A 323 -21.79 -19.74 -43.98
CA SER A 323 -22.80 -19.42 -42.97
C SER A 323 -22.23 -18.63 -41.78
N PHE A 324 -21.04 -18.99 -41.32
CA PHE A 324 -20.36 -18.28 -40.24
C PHE A 324 -20.03 -16.83 -40.62
N VAL A 325 -19.52 -16.61 -41.83
CA VAL A 325 -19.18 -15.26 -42.31
C VAL A 325 -20.43 -14.41 -42.55
N GLU A 326 -21.48 -14.97 -43.16
CA GLU A 326 -22.71 -14.21 -43.45
C GLU A 326 -23.53 -13.88 -42.20
N SER A 327 -23.46 -14.74 -41.17
CA SER A 327 -24.17 -14.57 -39.90
C SER A 327 -23.38 -13.80 -38.82
N ASN A 328 -22.20 -13.26 -39.15
CA ASN A 328 -21.28 -12.65 -38.18
C ASN A 328 -20.94 -13.56 -36.99
N GLY A 329 -20.84 -14.87 -37.24
CA GLY A 329 -20.43 -15.86 -36.24
C GLY A 329 -21.53 -16.34 -35.30
N THR A 330 -22.80 -16.06 -35.59
CA THR A 330 -23.94 -16.47 -34.75
C THR A 330 -24.62 -17.76 -35.21
N VAL A 331 -24.51 -18.12 -36.49
CA VAL A 331 -25.18 -19.29 -37.08
C VAL A 331 -24.17 -20.15 -37.85
N LEU A 332 -24.16 -21.45 -37.58
CA LEU A 332 -23.33 -22.43 -38.26
C LEU A 332 -24.20 -23.51 -38.91
N SER A 333 -24.14 -23.62 -40.23
CA SER A 333 -24.87 -24.65 -40.99
C SER A 333 -23.89 -25.55 -41.75
N THR A 334 -24.18 -26.85 -41.76
CA THR A 334 -23.36 -27.88 -42.40
C THR A 334 -23.89 -28.31 -43.78
N ASN A 335 -25.06 -27.84 -44.21
CA ASN A 335 -25.70 -28.26 -45.46
C ASN A 335 -25.46 -27.27 -46.62
N TRP A 336 -24.54 -27.61 -47.53
CA TRP A 336 -24.19 -26.75 -48.68
C TRP A 336 -25.34 -26.48 -49.64
N LYS A 337 -26.29 -27.41 -49.79
CA LYS A 337 -27.42 -27.23 -50.72
C LYS A 337 -28.35 -26.09 -50.31
N GLU A 338 -28.43 -25.81 -49.01
CA GLU A 338 -29.28 -24.75 -48.46
C GLU A 338 -28.58 -23.40 -48.43
N VAL A 339 -27.35 -23.37 -47.90
CA VAL A 339 -26.60 -22.10 -47.73
C VAL A 339 -25.84 -21.69 -48.98
N GLY A 340 -25.67 -22.58 -49.96
CA GLY A 340 -25.00 -22.26 -51.23
C GLY A 340 -25.76 -21.21 -52.02
N THR A 341 -27.10 -21.27 -52.01
CA THR A 341 -27.98 -20.39 -52.80
C THR A 341 -28.65 -19.29 -51.99
N LYS A 342 -28.87 -19.50 -50.68
CA LYS A 342 -29.53 -18.52 -49.79
C LYS A 342 -28.50 -17.79 -48.92
N LYS A 343 -28.82 -16.55 -48.55
CA LYS A 343 -28.05 -15.77 -47.57
C LYS A 343 -28.46 -16.19 -46.16
N VAL A 344 -27.48 -16.42 -45.29
CA VAL A 344 -27.75 -16.79 -43.89
C VAL A 344 -27.82 -15.53 -43.03
N GLU A 345 -29.00 -15.25 -42.46
CA GLU A 345 -29.17 -14.15 -41.50
C GLU A 345 -28.73 -14.59 -40.11
N GLY A 346 -28.04 -13.70 -39.38
CA GLY A 346 -27.60 -14.00 -38.02
C GLY A 346 -28.72 -13.77 -37.00
N SER A 347 -28.89 -14.74 -36.09
CA SER A 347 -29.79 -14.64 -34.95
C SER A 347 -28.94 -14.47 -33.69
N PRO A 348 -28.87 -13.26 -33.09
CA PRO A 348 -28.11 -13.07 -31.87
C PRO A 348 -28.74 -13.81 -30.68
N PRO A 349 -27.95 -14.20 -29.66
CA PRO A 349 -28.47 -14.75 -28.42
C PRO A 349 -29.39 -13.77 -27.69
N ASP A 350 -30.32 -14.32 -26.89
CA ASP A 350 -31.38 -13.56 -26.23
C ASP A 350 -30.79 -12.43 -25.35
N GLY A 351 -31.19 -11.18 -25.61
CA GLY A 351 -30.66 -9.98 -24.95
C GLY A 351 -29.53 -9.23 -25.66
N MET A 352 -29.11 -9.63 -26.88
CA MET A 352 -28.03 -8.98 -27.63
C MET A 352 -28.52 -8.48 -29.01
N GLU A 353 -28.21 -7.22 -29.38
CA GLU A 353 -28.62 -6.62 -30.66
C GLU A 353 -27.47 -6.61 -31.69
N MET A 354 -27.73 -7.09 -32.91
CA MET A 354 -26.74 -7.07 -33.99
C MET A 354 -26.57 -5.65 -34.54
N ARG A 355 -25.41 -5.03 -34.33
CA ARG A 355 -25.05 -3.75 -34.96
C ARG A 355 -24.38 -3.98 -36.32
N LYS A 356 -24.95 -3.38 -37.37
CA LYS A 356 -24.32 -3.30 -38.69
C LYS A 356 -23.47 -2.04 -38.72
N TRP A 357 -22.17 -2.21 -38.98
CA TRP A 357 -21.25 -1.10 -39.18
C TRP A 357 -21.11 -0.86 -40.69
N GLU A 358 -21.54 0.30 -41.17
CA GLU A 358 -21.22 0.79 -42.51
C GLU A 358 -19.84 1.45 -42.45
N TYR A 359 -18.96 1.10 -43.39
CA TYR A 359 -17.60 1.64 -43.50
C TYR A 359 -17.53 2.75 -44.52
#